data_AF-A0A009H8X5-F1
#
_entry.id   AF-A0A009H8X5-F1
#
_cell.length_a   1.000
_cell.length_b   1.000
_cell.length_c   1.000
_cell.angle_alpha   90.00
_cell.angle_beta   90.00
_cell.angle_gamma   90.00
#
_symmetry.space_group_name_H-M   'P 1'
#
loop_
_entity.id
_entity.type
_entity.pdbx_description
1 polymer ?
#
loop_
_entity_poly.entity_id
_entity_poly.type
_entity_poly.pdbx_seq_one_letter_code
_entity_poly.pdbx_strand_id
1 'polypeptide(L)' 'MGEVIYEIHPDLCTECVGHHDQPQCQLFCPVDCIPKDPQHVETEDELFDKYKKLIAQKSTSN' A
#
# COMPACT_ATOMS: atom_id res chain seq x y z
N MET A 1 -21.15 15.84 11.36
CA MET A 1 -19.68 15.81 11.22
C MET A 1 -19.29 14.35 11.21
N GLY A 2 -18.67 13.86 10.13
CA GLY A 2 -18.18 12.48 10.05
C GLY A 2 -16.84 12.33 10.76
N GLU A 3 -16.43 11.09 11.04
CA GLU A 3 -15.11 10.79 11.57
C GLU A 3 -14.03 11.16 10.54
N VAL A 4 -12.94 11.76 11.01
CA VAL A 4 -11.78 12.06 10.18
C VAL A 4 -10.96 10.77 10.07
N ILE A 5 -10.93 10.20 8.86
CA ILE A 5 -10.14 9.02 8.53
C ILE A 5 -9.07 9.38 7.50
N TYR A 6 -7.97 8.62 7.49
CA TYR A 6 -6.99 8.65 6.40
C TYR A 6 -7.37 7.61 5.34
N GLU A 7 -7.08 7.91 4.08
CA GLU A 7 -7.39 7.03 2.95
C GLU A 7 -6.09 6.54 2.29
N ILE A 8 -6.04 5.24 1.98
CA ILE A 8 -4.94 4.62 1.25
C ILE A 8 -5.36 4.51 -0.21
N HIS A 9 -4.56 5.09 -1.12
CA HIS A 9 -4.80 4.95 -2.55
C HIS A 9 -4.39 3.54 -3.03
N PRO A 10 -5.31 2.69 -3.53
CA PRO A 10 -5.02 1.28 -3.84
C PRO A 10 -3.98 1.13 -4.95
N ASP A 11 -3.98 2.01 -5.96
CA ASP A 11 -2.98 1.97 -7.04
C ASP A 11 -1.54 2.26 -6.57
N LEU A 12 -1.37 2.80 -5.36
CA LEU A 12 -0.06 3.08 -4.77
C LEU A 12 0.30 2.11 -3.63
N CYS A 13 -0.68 1.32 -3.15
CA CYS A 13 -0.47 0.35 -2.08
C CYS A 13 0.14 -0.94 -2.64
N THR A 14 1.36 -1.26 -2.24
CA THR A 14 2.01 -2.54 -2.56
C THR A 14 1.97 -3.51 -1.38
N GLU A 15 1.16 -3.25 -0.36
CA GLU A 15 1.25 -3.91 0.95
C GLU A 15 2.69 -3.92 1.52
N CYS A 16 3.50 -2.92 1.14
CA CYS A 16 4.94 -2.81 1.38
C CYS A 16 5.83 -3.87 0.70
N VAL A 17 5.27 -4.79 -0.09
CA VAL A 17 6.03 -5.75 -0.92
C VAL A 17 7.03 -4.99 -1.80
N GLY A 18 8.27 -5.49 -1.86
CA GLY A 18 9.40 -4.87 -2.55
C GLY A 18 10.18 -3.83 -1.72
N HIS A 19 9.66 -3.40 -0.56
CA HIS A 19 10.36 -2.52 0.38
C HIS A 19 10.61 -3.16 1.75
N HIS A 20 9.60 -3.85 2.29
CA HIS A 20 9.61 -4.43 3.63
C HIS A 20 8.84 -5.77 3.64
N ASP A 21 9.14 -6.62 4.62
CA ASP A 21 8.48 -7.93 4.78
C ASP A 21 7.04 -7.83 5.31
N GLN A 22 6.67 -6.68 5.90
CA GLN A 22 5.36 -6.43 6.50
C GLN A 22 4.86 -5.01 6.23
N PRO A 23 3.53 -4.78 6.18
CA PRO A 23 2.95 -3.45 5.99
C PRO A 23 3.32 -2.49 7.13
N GLN A 24 4.11 -1.46 6.82
CA GLN A 24 4.57 -0.51 7.83
C GLN A 24 3.41 0.31 8.42
N CYS A 25 2.40 0.65 7.62
CA CYS A 25 1.23 1.38 8.10
C CYS A 25 0.45 0.60 9.18
N GLN A 26 0.34 -0.72 9.06
CA GLN A 26 -0.29 -1.57 10.08
C GLN A 26 0.54 -1.61 11.36
N LEU A 27 1.86 -1.79 11.26
CA LEU A 27 2.76 -1.87 12.43
C LEU A 27 2.72 -0.62 13.33
N PHE A 28 2.47 0.56 12.74
CA PHE A 28 2.44 1.83 13.48
C PHE A 28 1.02 2.33 13.76
N CYS A 29 -0.02 1.63 13.31
CA CYS A 29 -1.40 2.03 13.58
C CYS A 29 -1.75 1.76 15.05
N PRO A 30 -2.09 2.76 15.87
CA PRO A 30 -2.38 2.55 17.30
C PRO A 30 -3.74 1.90 17.57
N VAL A 31 -4.58 1.72 16.54
CA VAL A 31 -5.98 1.27 16.66
C VAL A 31 -6.32 0.14 15.69
N ASP A 32 -5.32 -0.48 15.05
CA ASP A 32 -5.47 -1.63 14.16
C ASP A 32 -6.56 -1.48 13.06
N CYS A 33 -6.72 -0.26 12.52
CA CYS A 33 -7.83 0.08 11.62
C CYS A 33 -7.52 -0.10 10.11
N ILE A 34 -6.45 -0.82 9.76
CA ILE A 34 -6.00 -0.98 8.38
C ILE A 34 -6.07 -2.48 7.99
N PRO A 35 -7.26 -3.06 7.76
CA PRO A 35 -7.39 -4.43 7.26
C PRO A 35 -6.99 -4.52 5.78
N LYS A 36 -6.86 -5.75 5.25
CA LYS A 36 -6.78 -5.94 3.79
C LYS A 36 -8.08 -5.51 3.12
N ASP A 37 -7.96 -4.86 1.96
CA ASP A 37 -9.13 -4.38 1.21
C ASP A 37 -9.72 -5.53 0.35
N PRO A 38 -10.97 -5.97 0.61
CA PRO A 38 -11.59 -7.04 -0.16
C PRO A 38 -11.94 -6.63 -1.60
N GLN A 39 -11.91 -5.34 -1.94
CA GLN A 39 -12.15 -4.85 -3.31
C GLN A 39 -10.86 -4.82 -4.15
N HIS A 40 -9.69 -4.90 -3.49
CA HIS A 40 -8.37 -4.85 -4.13
C HIS A 40 -7.51 -6.02 -3.63
N VAL A 41 -8.00 -7.24 -3.82
CA VAL A 41 -7.26 -8.46 -3.48
C VAL A 41 -6.19 -8.69 -4.53
N GLU A 42 -4.93 -8.74 -4.09
CA GLU A 42 -3.76 -8.93 -4.96
C GLU A 42 -2.87 -10.04 -4.40
N THR A 43 -2.21 -10.75 -5.30
CA THR A 43 -1.16 -11.72 -5.00
C THR A 43 0.17 -11.01 -4.75
N GLU A 44 1.11 -11.69 -4.10
CA GLU A 44 2.45 -11.13 -3.85
C GLU A 44 3.18 -10.75 -5.15
N ASP A 45 3.03 -11.54 -6.21
CA ASP A 45 3.59 -11.26 -7.53
C ASP A 45 2.99 -9.99 -8.15
N GLU A 46 1.67 -9.81 -8.05
CA GLU A 46 0.98 -8.60 -8.54
C GLU A 46 1.43 -7.34 -7.77
N LEU A 47 1.58 -7.45 -6.44
CA LEU A 47 2.08 -6.37 -5.60
C LEU A 47 3.54 -6.01 -5.93
N PHE A 48 4.38 -7.01 -6.21
CA PHE A 48 5.77 -6.80 -6.62
C PHE A 48 5.87 -6.18 -8.04
N ASP A 49 4.99 -6.57 -8.96
CA ASP A 49 4.86 -5.93 -10.26
C ASP A 49 4.41 -4.47 -10.16
N LYS A 50 3.46 -4.17 -9.27
CA LYS A 50 3.04 -2.79 -8.96
C LYS A 50 4.22 -1.98 -8.42
N TYR A 51 4.98 -2.52 -7.46
CA TYR A 51 6.20 -1.91 -6.93
C TYR A 51 7.18 -1.50 -8.05
N LYS A 52 7.52 -2.44 -8.95
CA LYS A 52 8.44 -2.16 -10.07
C LYS A 52 7.96 -1.02 -10.95
N LYS A 53 6.65 -0.96 -11.26
CA LYS A 53 6.05 0.12 -12.06
C LYS A 53 6.17 1.47 -11.34
N LEU A 54 5.85 1.53 -10.05
CA LEU A 54 5.89 2.77 -9.26
C LEU A 54 7.31 3.32 -9.12
N ILE A 55 8.30 2.45 -8.87
CA ILE A 55 9.71 2.88 -8.79
C ILE A 55 10.21 3.39 -10.14
N ALA A 56 9.90 2.71 -11.24
CA ALA A 56 10.27 3.15 -12.58
C ALA A 56 9.69 4.54 -12.92
N GLN A 57 8.42 4.79 -12.54
CA GLN A 57 7.76 6.10 -12.73
C GLN A 57 8.37 7.20 -11.86
N LYS A 58 8.75 6.87 -10.61
CA LYS A 58 9.41 7.84 -9.72
C LYS A 58 10.75 8.30 -10.27
N SER A 59 11.49 7.43 -10.97
CA SER A 59 12.76 7.78 -11.61
C SER A 59 12.61 8.73 -12.80
N THR A 60 11.44 8.83 -13.43
CA THR A 60 11.20 9.69 -14.61
C THR A 60 10.66 11.09 -14.29
N SER A 61 10.31 11.38 -13.04
CA SER A 61 9.66 12.62 -12.63
C SER A 61 10.62 13.67 -12.03
N ASN A 62 11.91 13.60 -12.36
CA ASN A 62 12.95 14.56 -11.94
C ASN A 62 13.42 15.44 -13.10
#